data_AF-A0A923IDP8-F1
#
_entry.id   AF-A0A923IDP8-F1
#
_cell.length_a   1.000
_cell.length_b   1.000
_cell.length_c   1.000
_cell.angle_alpha   90.00
_cell.angle_beta   90.00
_cell.angle_gamma   90.00
#
_symmetry.space_group_name_H-M   'P 1'
#
loop_
_entity.id
_entity.type
_entity.pdbx_description
1 polymer ?
#
loop_
_entity_poly.entity_id
_entity_poly.type
_entity_poly.pdbx_seq_one_letter_code
_entity_poly.pdbx_strand_id
1 'polypeptide(L)'
;MSKKDNAALTPGEKYINWVHNFGRVGIIVIILYMLCMPVITCAVFDCFPPIASVLKGGAGVLALFIPLGISEVLSYTPIVGSACYVTFLTGNVMNLKLPCAINAMKLAKVDQSTEKGDAISTVAVAASSILTICVIAVGVVLAVPLNNSGILQNESVQVATNYMLPALFGGMFLGLLGNGGGETVIRKKLLIPALPALIVLVLGLMGIISSGMEGIAILVMLPVTLLWARFLWKKNIIKVEPNPDRVDPAEEETATEL
;
A
#
# COMPACT_ATOMS: atom_id res chain seq x y z
N MET A 1 -20.23 -19.85 -9.43
CA MET A 1 -20.80 -20.24 -8.12
C MET A 1 -22.31 -20.20 -8.24
N SER A 2 -22.99 -21.30 -7.90
CA SER A 2 -24.44 -21.45 -8.13
C SER A 2 -25.23 -20.74 -7.02
N LYS A 3 -26.43 -20.25 -7.36
CA LYS A 3 -27.32 -19.48 -6.47
C LYS A 3 -27.66 -20.21 -5.15
N LYS A 4 -27.49 -21.54 -5.11
CA LYS A 4 -27.68 -22.41 -3.94
C LYS A 4 -26.54 -22.33 -2.90
N ASP A 5 -25.32 -22.00 -3.32
CA ASP A 5 -24.15 -21.98 -2.43
C ASP A 5 -24.08 -20.69 -1.59
N ASN A 6 -24.71 -19.61 -2.07
CA ASN A 6 -24.74 -18.31 -1.39
C ASN A 6 -25.72 -18.24 -0.20
N ALA A 7 -26.64 -19.21 -0.05
CA ALA A 7 -27.65 -19.16 1.00
C ALA A 7 -27.08 -19.51 2.39
N ALA A 8 -26.00 -20.31 2.44
CA ALA A 8 -25.40 -20.81 3.68
C ALA A 8 -24.25 -19.96 4.25
N LEU A 9 -23.86 -18.89 3.55
CA LEU A 9 -22.73 -18.04 3.94
C LEU A 9 -23.13 -17.01 5.00
N THR A 10 -22.22 -16.76 5.94
CA THR A 10 -22.33 -15.65 6.90
C THR A 10 -22.34 -14.29 6.17
N PRO A 11 -22.89 -13.22 6.78
CA PRO A 11 -22.88 -11.88 6.17
C PRO A 11 -21.49 -11.40 5.75
N GLY A 12 -20.46 -11.69 6.56
CA GLY A 12 -19.06 -11.36 6.25
C GLY A 12 -18.54 -12.08 5.00
N GLU A 13 -18.77 -13.39 4.89
CA GLU A 13 -18.36 -14.16 3.71
C GLU A 13 -19.07 -13.70 2.42
N LYS A 14 -20.34 -13.29 2.53
CA LYS A 14 -21.08 -12.71 1.39
C LYS A 14 -20.46 -11.39 0.94
N TYR A 15 -20.10 -10.53 1.88
CA TYR A 15 -19.42 -9.26 1.59
C TYR A 15 -18.07 -9.51 0.90
N ILE A 16 -17.23 -10.38 1.45
CA ILE A 16 -15.91 -10.70 0.89
C ILE A 16 -16.04 -11.27 -0.53
N ASN A 17 -16.97 -12.20 -0.76
CA ASN A 17 -17.23 -12.74 -2.10
C ASN A 17 -17.69 -11.67 -3.09
N TRP A 18 -18.56 -10.75 -2.64
CA TRP A 18 -18.98 -9.63 -3.46
C TRP A 18 -17.81 -8.70 -3.79
N VAL A 19 -16.98 -8.33 -2.81
CA VAL A 19 -15.81 -7.47 -3.01
C VAL A 19 -14.82 -8.12 -3.97
N HIS A 20 -14.55 -9.42 -3.85
CA HIS A 20 -13.66 -10.11 -4.78
C HIS A 20 -14.19 -10.10 -6.21
N ASN A 21 -15.48 -10.38 -6.41
CA ASN A 21 -16.08 -10.39 -7.75
C ASN A 21 -16.08 -8.99 -8.35
N PHE A 22 -16.55 -8.00 -7.59
CA PHE A 22 -16.60 -6.60 -8.03
C PHE A 22 -15.20 -6.04 -8.28
N GLY A 23 -14.26 -6.29 -7.37
CA GLY A 23 -12.88 -5.84 -7.46
C GLY A 23 -12.15 -6.42 -8.66
N ARG A 24 -12.29 -7.73 -8.94
CA ARG A 24 -11.67 -8.36 -10.13
C ARG A 24 -12.23 -7.80 -11.43
N VAL A 25 -13.55 -7.69 -11.53
CA VAL A 25 -14.21 -7.11 -12.71
C VAL A 25 -13.79 -5.65 -12.90
N GLY A 26 -13.78 -4.87 -11.82
CA GLY A 26 -13.35 -3.47 -11.84
C GLY A 26 -11.90 -3.30 -12.28
N ILE A 27 -10.98 -4.13 -11.78
CA ILE A 27 -9.58 -4.14 -12.23
C ILE A 27 -9.48 -4.43 -13.72
N ILE A 28 -10.19 -5.44 -14.23
CA ILE A 28 -10.16 -5.78 -15.66
C ILE A 28 -10.66 -4.61 -16.51
N VAL A 29 -11.78 -3.99 -16.13
CA VAL A 29 -12.35 -2.84 -16.83
C VAL A 29 -11.36 -1.67 -16.88
N ILE A 30 -10.68 -1.39 -15.77
CA ILE A 30 -9.74 -0.27 -15.71
C ILE A 30 -8.43 -0.56 -16.42
N ILE A 31 -7.93 -1.80 -16.38
CA ILE A 31 -6.78 -2.20 -17.21
C ILE A 31 -7.10 -1.99 -18.69
N LEU A 32 -8.29 -2.41 -19.14
CA LEU A 32 -8.73 -2.18 -20.51
C LEU A 32 -8.79 -0.68 -20.82
N TYR A 33 -9.37 0.13 -19.92
CA TYR A 33 -9.39 1.59 -20.08
C TYR A 33 -7.98 2.19 -20.19
N MET A 34 -7.04 1.76 -19.33
CA MET A 34 -5.64 2.22 -19.35
C MET A 34 -4.90 1.83 -20.62
N LEU A 35 -5.25 0.69 -21.25
CA LEU A 35 -4.69 0.28 -22.55
C LEU A 35 -5.38 0.97 -23.73
N CYS A 36 -6.68 1.28 -23.63
CA CYS A 36 -7.42 1.98 -24.66
C CYS A 36 -6.92 3.42 -24.87
N MET A 37 -6.60 4.15 -23.79
CA MET A 37 -6.12 5.53 -23.89
C MET A 37 -4.87 5.72 -24.78
N PRO A 38 -3.76 4.99 -24.57
CA PRO A 38 -2.57 5.11 -25.43
C PRO A 38 -2.86 4.67 -26.88
N VAL A 39 -3.71 3.66 -27.07
CA VAL A 39 -4.15 3.21 -28.40
C VAL A 39 -4.92 4.31 -29.13
N ILE A 40 -5.87 4.97 -28.45
CA ILE A 40 -6.63 6.08 -28.99
C ILE A 40 -5.70 7.24 -29.36
N THR A 41 -4.75 7.61 -28.50
CA THR A 41 -3.78 8.66 -28.84
C THR A 41 -2.92 8.26 -30.04
N CYS A 42 -2.44 7.02 -30.13
CA CYS A 42 -1.66 6.56 -31.29
C CYS A 42 -2.48 6.60 -32.58
N ALA A 43 -3.79 6.31 -32.51
CA ALA A 43 -4.69 6.39 -33.65
C ALA A 43 -4.99 7.83 -34.08
N VAL A 44 -5.18 8.76 -33.13
CA VAL A 44 -5.48 10.18 -33.41
C VAL A 44 -4.26 10.89 -34.00
N PHE A 45 -3.05 10.60 -33.51
CA PHE A 45 -1.81 11.22 -33.96
C PHE A 45 -1.09 10.42 -35.08
N ASP A 46 -1.71 9.35 -35.57
CA ASP A 46 -1.17 8.43 -36.59
C ASP A 46 0.28 7.97 -36.30
N CYS A 47 0.60 7.77 -35.03
CA CYS A 47 1.96 7.54 -34.53
C CYS A 47 2.17 6.12 -34.01
N PHE A 48 1.50 5.13 -34.59
CA PHE A 48 1.54 3.75 -34.11
C PHE A 48 2.97 3.19 -34.11
N PRO A 49 3.54 2.90 -32.92
CA PRO A 49 4.88 2.33 -32.84
C PRO A 49 4.86 0.86 -33.30
N PRO A 50 5.93 0.35 -33.93
CA PRO A 50 6.08 -1.07 -34.20
C PRO A 50 5.96 -1.88 -32.91
N ILE A 51 5.11 -2.93 -32.92
CA ILE A 51 4.85 -3.78 -31.74
C ILE A 51 6.15 -4.33 -31.15
N ALA A 52 7.12 -4.68 -32.01
CA ALA A 52 8.43 -5.16 -31.56
C ALA A 52 9.20 -4.13 -30.71
N SER A 53 9.07 -2.83 -31.01
CA SER A 53 9.70 -1.76 -30.24
C SER A 53 8.97 -1.52 -28.92
N VAL A 54 7.63 -1.58 -28.93
CA VAL A 54 6.81 -1.50 -27.71
C VAL A 54 7.14 -2.63 -26.75
N LEU A 55 7.25 -3.87 -27.26
CA LEU A 55 7.60 -5.03 -26.45
C LEU A 55 9.04 -4.96 -25.92
N LYS A 56 10.01 -4.54 -26.74
CA LYS A 56 11.40 -4.40 -26.28
C LYS A 56 11.57 -3.29 -25.24
N GLY A 57 10.94 -2.13 -25.44
CA GLY A 57 10.95 -1.04 -24.47
C GLY A 57 10.17 -1.37 -23.20
N GLY A 58 9.04 -2.05 -23.34
CA GLY A 58 8.19 -2.49 -22.24
C GLY A 58 8.77 -3.66 -21.44
N ALA A 59 9.57 -4.54 -22.06
CA ALA A 59 10.11 -5.72 -21.38
C ALA A 59 10.95 -5.37 -20.14
N GLY A 60 11.79 -4.33 -20.21
CA GLY A 60 12.58 -3.87 -19.06
C GLY A 60 11.70 -3.30 -17.95
N VAL A 61 10.70 -2.51 -18.32
CA VAL A 61 9.72 -1.94 -17.37
C VAL A 61 8.91 -3.05 -16.70
N LEU A 62 8.40 -4.01 -17.47
CA LEU A 62 7.65 -5.16 -16.95
C LEU A 62 8.52 -6.04 -16.05
N ALA A 63 9.78 -6.30 -16.42
CA ALA A 63 10.71 -7.07 -15.61
C ALA A 63 10.97 -6.42 -14.23
N LEU A 64 10.91 -5.08 -14.15
CA LEU A 64 11.06 -4.33 -12.91
C LEU A 64 9.75 -4.27 -12.10
N PHE A 65 8.64 -3.92 -12.75
CA PHE A 65 7.37 -3.65 -12.07
C PHE A 65 6.56 -4.90 -11.73
N ILE A 66 6.73 -6.02 -12.43
CA ILE A 66 6.01 -7.27 -12.09
C ILE A 66 6.46 -7.81 -10.72
N PRO A 67 7.76 -8.00 -10.44
CA PRO A 67 8.20 -8.44 -9.12
C PRO A 67 7.82 -7.44 -8.01
N LEU A 68 7.93 -6.14 -8.30
CA LEU A 68 7.54 -5.08 -7.37
C LEU A 68 6.04 -5.14 -7.04
N GLY A 69 5.17 -5.24 -8.05
CA GLY A 69 3.72 -5.32 -7.84
C GLY A 69 3.32 -6.56 -7.04
N ILE A 70 3.93 -7.72 -7.29
CA ILE A 70 3.67 -8.93 -6.51
C ILE A 70 4.10 -8.74 -5.05
N SER A 71 5.26 -8.12 -4.83
CA SER A 71 5.79 -7.91 -3.48
C SER A 71 4.91 -6.95 -2.67
N GLU A 72 4.40 -5.90 -3.30
CA GLU A 72 3.46 -4.96 -2.69
C GLU A 72 2.12 -5.62 -2.35
N VAL A 73 1.56 -6.41 -3.27
CA VAL A 73 0.31 -7.14 -3.03
C VAL A 73 0.44 -8.06 -1.83
N LEU A 74 1.50 -8.87 -1.77
CA LEU A 74 1.73 -9.78 -0.65
C LEU A 74 1.97 -9.05 0.67
N SER A 75 2.65 -7.90 0.63
CA SER A 75 3.01 -7.14 1.84
C SER A 75 1.84 -6.36 2.43
N TYR A 76 0.98 -5.77 1.59
CA TYR A 76 -0.09 -4.89 2.07
C TYR A 76 -1.43 -5.59 2.26
N THR A 77 -1.68 -6.74 1.60
CA THR A 77 -2.94 -7.47 1.76
C THR A 77 -3.30 -7.80 3.21
N PRO A 78 -2.37 -8.26 4.07
CA PRO A 78 -2.67 -8.52 5.48
C PRO A 78 -3.07 -7.26 6.28
N ILE A 79 -2.70 -6.07 5.79
CA ILE A 79 -2.93 -4.80 6.49
C ILE A 79 -4.25 -4.15 6.05
N VAL A 80 -4.48 -4.07 4.74
CA VAL A 80 -5.65 -3.34 4.19
C VAL A 80 -6.84 -4.25 3.89
N GLY A 81 -6.65 -5.57 3.82
CA GLY A 81 -7.72 -6.55 3.62
C GLY A 81 -8.41 -6.44 2.26
N SER A 82 -9.74 -6.47 2.26
CA SER A 82 -10.59 -6.42 1.06
C SER A 82 -10.46 -5.09 0.28
N ALA A 83 -10.01 -4.03 0.95
CA ALA A 83 -9.69 -2.74 0.35
C ALA A 83 -8.51 -2.77 -0.65
N CYS A 84 -7.77 -3.88 -0.75
CA CYS A 84 -6.67 -4.07 -1.69
C CYS A 84 -7.01 -3.73 -3.13
N TYR A 85 -8.20 -4.13 -3.61
CA TYR A 85 -8.58 -3.91 -5.01
C TYR A 85 -8.55 -2.43 -5.38
N VAL A 86 -9.19 -1.59 -4.56
CA VAL A 86 -9.21 -0.13 -4.78
C VAL A 86 -7.85 0.48 -4.43
N THR A 87 -7.17 -0.04 -3.41
CA THR A 87 -5.85 0.42 -2.97
C THR A 87 -4.81 0.34 -4.08
N PHE A 88 -4.68 -0.81 -4.75
CA PHE A 88 -3.70 -0.98 -5.84
C PHE A 88 -4.11 -0.25 -7.11
N LEU A 89 -5.41 -0.19 -7.38
CA LEU A 89 -5.96 0.47 -8.55
C LEU A 89 -5.69 1.97 -8.57
N THR A 90 -5.94 2.67 -7.46
CA THR A 90 -5.81 4.14 -7.40
C THR A 90 -4.42 4.59 -6.93
N GLY A 91 -3.48 3.66 -6.67
CA GLY A 91 -2.06 3.95 -6.41
C GLY A 91 -1.75 4.60 -5.05
N ASN A 92 -0.54 5.17 -4.90
CA ASN A 92 -0.09 5.89 -3.70
C ASN A 92 -0.27 5.11 -2.37
N VAL A 93 0.00 3.81 -2.40
CA VAL A 93 -0.29 2.88 -1.30
C VAL A 93 0.52 3.25 -0.05
N MET A 94 1.84 3.36 -0.18
CA MET A 94 2.75 3.60 0.94
C MET A 94 2.56 4.93 1.65
N ASN A 95 2.19 5.99 0.92
CA ASN A 95 2.36 7.35 1.43
C ASN A 95 1.07 7.93 1.98
N LEU A 96 -0.08 7.49 1.46
CA LEU A 96 -1.37 7.99 1.89
C LEU A 96 -2.28 6.89 2.41
N LYS A 97 -2.48 5.81 1.64
CA LYS A 97 -3.52 4.83 1.95
C LYS A 97 -3.17 3.93 3.12
N LEU A 98 -1.96 3.40 3.13
CA LEU A 98 -1.48 2.55 4.20
C LEU A 98 -1.46 3.30 5.55
N PRO A 99 -0.85 4.50 5.67
CA PRO A 99 -0.90 5.24 6.92
C PRO A 99 -2.31 5.72 7.28
N CYS A 100 -3.16 6.08 6.31
CA CYS A 100 -4.55 6.46 6.57
C CYS A 100 -5.37 5.29 7.13
N ALA A 101 -5.28 4.10 6.51
CA ALA A 101 -5.95 2.89 6.99
C ALA A 101 -5.46 2.47 8.37
N ILE A 102 -4.14 2.46 8.59
CA ILE A 102 -3.55 2.16 9.90
C ILE A 102 -4.02 3.16 10.95
N ASN A 103 -4.00 4.46 10.64
CA ASN A 103 -4.41 5.49 11.59
C ASN A 103 -5.92 5.42 11.90
N ALA A 104 -6.76 5.17 10.89
CA ALA A 104 -8.19 4.98 11.09
C ALA A 104 -8.49 3.76 11.98
N MET A 105 -7.82 2.62 11.75
CA MET A 105 -7.95 1.44 12.60
C MET A 105 -7.47 1.69 14.03
N LYS A 106 -6.36 2.44 14.21
CA LYS A 106 -5.88 2.86 15.53
C LYS A 106 -6.88 3.76 16.26
N LEU A 107 -7.45 4.75 15.58
CA LEU A 107 -8.46 5.64 16.14
C LEU A 107 -9.74 4.89 16.53
N ALA A 108 -10.14 3.91 15.71
CA ALA A 108 -11.28 3.04 15.97
C ALA A 108 -10.98 1.91 16.98
N LYS A 109 -9.74 1.79 17.46
CA LYS A 109 -9.29 0.71 18.37
C LYS A 109 -9.65 -0.70 17.87
N VAL A 110 -9.47 -0.93 16.57
CA VAL A 110 -9.71 -2.24 15.93
C VAL A 110 -8.40 -2.82 15.39
N ASP A 111 -8.23 -4.13 15.53
CA ASP A 111 -7.06 -4.82 15.01
C ASP A 111 -7.16 -5.11 13.52
N GLN A 112 -5.99 -5.18 12.89
CA GLN A 112 -5.85 -5.59 11.49
C GLN A 112 -6.31 -7.04 11.30
N SER A 113 -6.75 -7.38 10.10
CA SER A 113 -7.23 -8.72 9.77
C SER A 113 -8.47 -9.20 10.56
N THR A 114 -9.23 -8.27 11.16
CA THR A 114 -10.56 -8.52 11.73
C THR A 114 -11.65 -8.01 10.80
N GLU A 115 -12.89 -8.52 10.90
CA GLU A 115 -14.01 -8.01 10.08
C GLU A 115 -14.27 -6.51 10.30
N LYS A 116 -14.16 -6.05 11.55
CA LYS A 116 -14.29 -4.63 11.91
C LYS A 116 -13.12 -3.81 11.34
N GLY A 117 -11.89 -4.33 11.41
CA GLY A 117 -10.71 -3.72 10.82
C GLY A 117 -10.83 -3.58 9.30
N ASP A 118 -11.36 -4.60 8.62
CA ASP A 118 -11.58 -4.61 7.18
C ASP A 118 -12.64 -3.58 6.72
N ALA A 119 -13.70 -3.41 7.50
CA ALA A 119 -14.70 -2.38 7.23
C ALA A 119 -14.10 -0.95 7.37
N ILE A 120 -13.35 -0.71 8.46
CA ILE A 120 -12.71 0.60 8.70
C ILE A 120 -11.62 0.88 7.66
N SER A 121 -10.79 -0.11 7.32
CA SER A 121 -9.75 0.03 6.29
C SER A 121 -10.38 0.37 4.93
N THR A 122 -11.49 -0.27 4.58
CA THR A 122 -12.20 -0.02 3.31
C THR A 122 -12.69 1.42 3.21
N VAL A 123 -13.33 1.95 4.25
CA VAL A 123 -13.82 3.34 4.26
C VAL A 123 -12.65 4.34 4.22
N ALA A 124 -11.60 4.10 5.01
CA ALA A 124 -10.41 4.95 5.03
C ALA A 124 -9.72 4.99 3.64
N VAL A 125 -9.56 3.83 3.00
CA VAL A 125 -8.99 3.71 1.65
C VAL A 125 -9.88 4.40 0.63
N ALA A 126 -11.21 4.28 0.73
CA ALA A 126 -12.13 4.93 -0.20
C ALA A 126 -12.01 6.46 -0.12
N ALA A 127 -12.05 7.03 1.09
CA ALA A 127 -11.87 8.47 1.30
C ALA A 127 -10.50 8.96 0.81
N SER A 128 -9.44 8.22 1.13
CA SER A 128 -8.07 8.48 0.67
C SER A 128 -7.95 8.43 -0.86
N SER A 129 -8.64 7.49 -1.50
CA SER A 129 -8.66 7.34 -2.96
C SER A 129 -9.38 8.51 -3.65
N ILE A 130 -10.52 8.93 -3.12
CA ILE A 130 -11.26 10.10 -3.64
C ILE A 130 -10.39 11.35 -3.57
N LEU A 131 -9.77 11.60 -2.41
CA LEU A 131 -8.86 12.74 -2.24
C LEU A 131 -7.70 12.68 -3.23
N THR A 132 -7.08 11.52 -3.40
CA THR A 132 -5.98 11.32 -4.35
C THR A 132 -6.40 11.67 -5.78
N ILE A 133 -7.58 11.19 -6.21
CA ILE A 133 -8.11 11.47 -7.54
C ILE A 133 -8.40 12.97 -7.70
N CYS A 134 -9.03 13.61 -6.71
CA CYS A 134 -9.30 15.04 -6.74
C CYS A 134 -8.02 15.87 -6.84
N VAL A 135 -7.01 15.57 -6.02
CA VAL A 135 -5.72 16.27 -6.02
C VAL A 135 -5.00 16.08 -7.35
N ILE A 136 -4.98 14.87 -7.89
CA ILE A 136 -4.38 14.61 -9.21
C ILE A 136 -5.13 15.36 -10.30
N ALA A 137 -6.46 15.35 -10.30
CA ALA A 137 -7.27 16.07 -11.30
C ALA A 137 -6.99 17.58 -11.28
N VAL A 138 -6.96 18.17 -10.08
CA VAL A 138 -6.58 19.59 -9.90
C VAL A 138 -5.15 19.83 -10.37
N GLY A 139 -4.21 18.95 -9.99
CA GLY A 139 -2.81 19.04 -10.40
C GLY A 139 -2.63 19.00 -11.92
N VAL A 140 -3.34 18.13 -12.62
CA VAL A 140 -3.30 18.03 -14.09
C VAL A 140 -3.88 19.28 -14.75
N VAL A 141 -5.00 19.80 -14.25
CA VAL A 141 -5.61 21.05 -14.76
C VAL A 141 -4.66 22.25 -14.55
N LEU A 142 -3.97 22.31 -13.41
CA LEU A 142 -3.02 23.37 -13.09
C LEU A 142 -1.65 23.17 -13.75
N ALA A 143 -1.31 21.98 -14.23
CA ALA A 143 0.02 21.71 -14.81
C ALA A 143 0.31 22.58 -16.03
N VAL A 144 -0.67 22.78 -16.92
CA VAL A 144 -0.51 23.61 -18.13
C VAL A 144 -0.24 25.09 -17.78
N PRO A 145 -1.05 25.78 -16.96
CA PRO A 145 -0.78 27.17 -16.61
C PRO A 145 0.49 27.34 -15.76
N LEU A 146 0.81 26.39 -14.86
CA LEU A 146 2.02 26.46 -14.04
C LEU A 146 3.31 26.27 -14.87
N ASN A 147 3.27 25.40 -15.89
CA ASN A 147 4.39 25.25 -16.81
C ASN A 147 4.57 26.49 -17.68
N ASN A 148 3.48 27.04 -18.23
CA ASN A 148 3.52 28.24 -19.06
C ASN A 148 3.95 29.50 -18.28
N SER A 149 3.72 29.53 -16.96
CA SER A 149 4.14 30.63 -16.08
C SER A 149 5.60 30.50 -15.59
N GLY A 150 6.33 29.47 -16.00
CA GLY A 150 7.75 29.25 -15.64
C GLY A 150 8.01 28.83 -14.18
N ILE A 151 6.95 28.64 -13.38
CA ILE A 151 7.06 28.35 -11.94
C ILE A 151 7.71 26.99 -11.68
N LEU A 152 7.34 25.97 -12.47
CA LEU A 152 7.89 24.61 -12.35
C LEU A 152 9.36 24.52 -12.78
N GLN A 153 9.86 25.51 -13.52
CA GLN A 153 11.25 25.58 -13.99
C GLN A 153 12.16 26.33 -13.02
N ASN A 154 11.61 26.92 -11.96
CA ASN A 154 12.40 27.56 -10.93
C ASN A 154 13.30 26.52 -10.23
N GLU A 155 14.57 26.84 -10.07
CA GLU A 155 15.58 25.98 -9.46
C GLU A 155 15.16 25.49 -8.07
N SER A 156 14.48 26.33 -7.27
CA SER A 156 13.96 25.95 -5.96
C SER A 156 12.91 24.84 -6.02
N VAL A 157 12.04 24.86 -7.05
CA VAL A 157 10.98 23.86 -7.23
C VAL A 157 11.55 22.54 -7.74
N GLN A 158 12.56 22.58 -8.61
CA GLN A 158 13.26 21.38 -9.07
C GLN A 158 14.00 20.68 -7.93
N VAL A 159 14.70 21.46 -7.10
CA VAL A 159 15.38 20.94 -5.90
C VAL A 159 14.37 20.31 -4.95
N ALA A 160 13.25 20.98 -4.66
CA ALA A 160 12.20 20.42 -3.81
C ALA A 160 11.60 19.11 -4.40
N THR A 161 11.42 19.05 -5.71
CA THR A 161 10.91 17.85 -6.41
C THR A 161 11.87 16.67 -6.24
N ASN A 162 13.18 16.91 -6.31
CA ASN A 162 14.19 15.87 -6.10
C ASN A 162 14.18 15.29 -4.67
N TYR A 163 13.76 16.08 -3.68
CA TYR A 163 13.65 15.64 -2.29
C TYR A 163 12.30 14.99 -1.92
N MET A 164 11.31 15.00 -2.82
CA MET A 164 10.01 14.39 -2.53
C MET A 164 10.12 12.91 -2.18
N LEU A 165 10.89 12.14 -2.95
CA LEU A 165 11.01 10.69 -2.77
C LEU A 165 11.72 10.33 -1.45
N PRO A 166 12.86 10.96 -1.08
CA PRO A 166 13.44 10.80 0.26
C PRO A 166 12.51 11.21 1.41
N ALA A 167 11.81 12.34 1.30
CA ALA A 167 10.91 12.82 2.35
C ALA A 167 9.73 11.85 2.58
N LEU A 168 9.22 11.27 1.50
CA LEU A 168 8.13 10.31 1.47
C LEU A 168 8.51 8.98 2.15
N PHE A 169 9.70 8.44 1.84
CA PHE A 169 10.23 7.27 2.55
C PHE A 169 10.58 7.57 4.01
N GLY A 170 11.09 8.76 4.32
CA GLY A 170 11.35 9.20 5.69
C GLY A 170 10.08 9.31 6.53
N GLY A 171 9.00 9.85 5.97
CA GLY A 171 7.69 9.92 6.62
C GLY A 171 7.12 8.54 6.92
N MET A 172 7.22 7.59 5.98
CA MET A 172 6.81 6.20 6.20
C MET A 172 7.64 5.53 7.31
N PHE A 173 8.96 5.76 7.32
CA PHE A 173 9.85 5.22 8.36
C PHE A 173 9.46 5.73 9.76
N LEU A 174 9.18 7.03 9.92
CA LEU A 174 8.68 7.61 11.16
C LEU A 174 7.33 7.00 11.58
N GLY A 175 6.42 6.75 10.62
CA GLY A 175 5.16 6.06 10.86
C GLY A 175 5.32 4.63 11.40
N LEU A 176 6.41 3.94 11.04
CA LEU A 176 6.75 2.62 11.57
C LEU A 176 7.30 2.67 13.01
N LEU A 177 7.94 3.77 13.41
CA LEU A 177 8.44 4.01 14.77
C LEU A 177 7.31 4.29 15.79
N GLY A 178 6.16 4.77 15.31
CA GLY A 178 5.01 4.99 16.18
C GLY A 178 4.52 3.70 16.83
N ASN A 179 4.18 3.78 18.12
CA ASN A 179 3.52 2.68 18.83
C ASN A 179 2.17 2.36 18.15
N GLY A 180 1.89 1.08 17.96
CA GLY A 180 0.60 0.62 17.45
C GLY A 180 -0.50 0.93 18.47
N GLY A 181 -1.67 1.37 18.02
CA GLY A 181 -2.86 1.57 18.87
C GLY A 181 -3.79 0.35 18.91
N GLY A 182 -3.30 -0.84 18.55
CA GLY A 182 -4.08 -2.10 18.59
C GLY A 182 -4.07 -2.74 19.98
N GLU A 183 -4.60 -3.95 20.10
CA GLU A 183 -4.65 -4.74 21.36
C GLU A 183 -3.29 -5.03 21.97
N THR A 184 -2.24 -4.97 21.14
CA THR A 184 -0.91 -5.40 21.54
C THR A 184 0.16 -4.40 21.14
N VAL A 185 1.07 -4.12 22.08
CA VAL A 185 2.28 -3.34 21.85
C VAL A 185 3.45 -4.30 21.75
N ILE A 186 4.15 -4.24 20.61
CA ILE A 186 5.34 -5.05 20.38
C ILE A 186 6.54 -4.30 20.97
N ARG A 187 7.06 -4.76 22.11
CA ARG A 187 8.32 -4.20 22.65
C ARG A 187 9.46 -4.46 21.67
N LYS A 188 10.31 -3.44 21.46
CA LYS A 188 11.47 -3.48 20.54
C LYS A 188 11.11 -3.81 19.09
N LYS A 189 9.97 -3.29 18.60
CA LYS A 189 9.50 -3.42 17.20
C LYS A 189 10.59 -3.15 16.15
N LEU A 190 11.51 -2.22 16.43
CA LEU A 190 12.63 -1.87 15.55
C LEU A 190 13.66 -2.97 15.32
N LEU A 191 13.74 -3.99 16.20
CA LEU A 191 14.63 -5.13 15.99
C LEU A 191 14.17 -6.06 14.86
N ILE A 192 12.88 -6.01 14.51
CA ILE A 192 12.31 -6.80 13.41
C ILE A 192 12.83 -6.30 12.05
N PRO A 193 12.72 -5.01 11.68
CA PRO A 193 13.25 -4.50 10.43
C PRO A 193 14.79 -4.32 10.43
N ALA A 194 15.46 -4.33 11.58
CA ALA A 194 16.91 -4.07 11.65
C ALA A 194 17.76 -5.06 10.85
N LEU A 195 17.47 -6.37 10.92
CA LEU A 195 18.21 -7.39 10.17
C LEU A 195 18.02 -7.27 8.64
N PRO A 196 16.79 -7.25 8.10
CA PRO A 196 16.60 -7.08 6.65
C PRO A 196 17.14 -5.72 6.17
N ALA A 197 17.03 -4.65 6.96
CA ALA A 197 17.64 -3.37 6.62
C ALA A 197 19.17 -3.45 6.54
N LEU A 198 19.83 -4.13 7.48
CA LEU A 198 21.28 -4.36 7.44
C LEU A 198 21.69 -5.17 6.21
N ILE A 199 20.95 -6.23 5.88
CA ILE A 199 21.25 -7.06 4.71
C ILE A 199 21.08 -6.25 3.42
N VAL A 200 20.00 -5.49 3.28
CA VAL A 200 19.79 -4.62 2.11
C VAL A 200 20.88 -3.55 2.02
N LEU A 201 21.28 -2.95 3.14
CA LEU A 201 22.36 -1.96 3.17
C LEU A 201 23.69 -2.57 2.72
N VAL A 202 24.07 -3.75 3.24
CA VAL A 202 25.31 -4.42 2.86
C VAL A 202 25.28 -4.84 1.39
N LEU A 203 24.18 -5.44 0.92
CA LEU A 203 24.04 -5.84 -0.48
C LEU A 203 24.00 -4.64 -1.44
N GLY A 204 23.43 -3.51 -1.01
CA GLY A 204 23.46 -2.25 -1.75
C GLY A 204 24.87 -1.66 -1.84
N LEU A 205 25.62 -1.64 -0.73
CA LEU A 205 27.02 -1.20 -0.70
C LEU A 205 27.94 -2.10 -1.53
N MET A 206 27.65 -3.40 -1.60
CA MET A 206 28.35 -4.36 -2.47
C MET A 206 27.94 -4.26 -3.95
N GLY A 207 26.98 -3.40 -4.31
CA GLY A 207 26.49 -3.21 -5.68
C GLY A 207 25.61 -4.35 -6.21
N ILE A 208 25.19 -5.28 -5.35
CA ILE A 208 24.36 -6.44 -5.72
C ILE A 208 22.91 -6.01 -5.88
N ILE A 209 22.42 -5.11 -5.03
CA ILE A 209 21.10 -4.46 -5.19
C ILE A 209 21.33 -3.16 -5.96
N SER A 210 21.14 -3.22 -7.27
CA SER A 210 21.19 -2.05 -8.17
C SER A 210 19.78 -1.52 -8.47
N SER A 211 19.71 -0.32 -9.06
CA SER A 211 18.47 0.32 -9.48
C SER A 211 17.66 -0.63 -10.37
N GLY A 212 16.49 -1.07 -9.88
CA GLY A 212 15.59 -2.00 -10.57
C GLY A 212 15.50 -3.41 -10.00
N MET A 213 16.35 -3.78 -9.03
CA MET A 213 16.24 -5.05 -8.29
C MET A 213 15.38 -4.96 -7.02
N GLU A 214 14.79 -3.79 -6.76
CA GLU A 214 14.05 -3.49 -5.52
C GLU A 214 12.88 -4.45 -5.27
N GLY A 215 12.10 -4.77 -6.30
CA GLY A 215 10.98 -5.73 -6.19
C GLY A 215 11.44 -7.14 -5.80
N ILE A 216 12.55 -7.61 -6.39
CA ILE A 216 13.14 -8.92 -6.08
C ILE A 216 13.72 -8.91 -4.66
N ALA A 217 14.39 -7.81 -4.27
CA ALA A 217 14.92 -7.66 -2.92
C ALA A 217 13.81 -7.74 -1.87
N ILE A 218 12.67 -7.07 -2.07
CA ILE A 218 11.52 -7.16 -1.15
C ILE A 218 11.00 -8.60 -1.08
N LEU A 219 10.83 -9.30 -2.21
CA LEU A 219 10.36 -10.69 -2.22
C LEU A 219 11.28 -11.65 -1.44
N VAL A 220 12.60 -11.46 -1.53
CA VAL A 220 13.58 -12.25 -0.77
C VAL A 220 13.62 -11.85 0.70
N MET A 221 13.49 -10.56 1.01
CA MET A 221 13.54 -10.06 2.38
C MET A 221 12.28 -10.37 3.18
N LEU A 222 11.13 -10.55 2.53
CA LEU A 222 9.87 -10.89 3.19
C LEU A 222 9.97 -12.19 4.04
N PRO A 223 10.39 -13.35 3.49
CA PRO A 223 10.58 -14.56 4.29
C PRO A 223 11.72 -14.43 5.31
N VAL A 224 12.80 -13.73 4.97
CA VAL A 224 13.92 -13.47 5.92
C VAL A 224 13.41 -12.71 7.15
N THR A 225 12.58 -11.69 6.93
CA THR A 225 11.98 -10.88 8.00
C THR A 225 11.04 -11.73 8.86
N LEU A 226 10.21 -12.57 8.25
CA LEU A 226 9.30 -13.46 8.98
C LEU A 226 10.05 -14.50 9.82
N LEU A 227 11.11 -15.10 9.29
CA LEU A 227 11.96 -16.06 10.01
C LEU A 227 12.70 -15.38 11.17
N TRP A 228 13.22 -14.18 10.94
CA TRP A 228 13.90 -13.38 11.96
C TRP A 228 12.95 -12.96 13.08
N ALA A 229 11.76 -12.50 12.74
CA ALA A 229 10.71 -12.17 13.71
C ALA A 229 10.35 -13.39 14.56
N ARG A 230 10.18 -14.57 13.94
CA ARG A 230 9.89 -15.82 14.65
C ARG A 230 11.04 -16.25 15.57
N PHE A 231 12.29 -16.05 15.15
CA PHE A 231 13.46 -16.33 15.97
C PHE A 231 13.55 -15.41 17.20
N LEU A 232 13.32 -14.10 17.01
CA LEU A 232 13.32 -13.12 18.10
C LEU A 232 12.18 -13.36 19.10
N TRP A 233 11.01 -13.80 18.61
CA TRP A 233 9.88 -14.19 19.47
C TRP A 233 10.22 -15.45 20.28
N LYS A 234 10.78 -16.50 19.65
CA LYS A 234 11.20 -17.73 20.37
C LYS A 234 12.27 -17.46 21.44
N LYS A 235 13.12 -16.44 21.26
CA LYS A 235 14.12 -16.03 22.26
C LYS A 235 13.56 -15.11 23.35
N ASN A 236 12.25 -14.84 23.38
CA ASN A 236 11.58 -14.00 24.37
C ASN A 236 12.11 -12.53 24.39
N ILE A 237 12.79 -12.11 23.32
CA ILE A 237 13.36 -10.74 23.16
C ILE A 237 12.24 -9.77 22.77
N ILE A 238 11.28 -10.25 21.99
CA ILE A 238 10.07 -9.54 21.60
C ILE A 238 8.92 -10.14 22.40
N LYS A 239 8.28 -9.30 23.22
CA LYS A 239 7.05 -9.63 23.93
C LYS A 239 5.92 -8.81 23.31
N VAL A 240 4.84 -9.50 23.02
CA VAL A 240 3.56 -8.93 22.63
C VAL A 240 2.82 -8.67 23.93
N GLU A 241 2.91 -7.44 24.44
CA GLU A 241 2.23 -7.05 25.69
C GLU A 241 0.86 -6.48 25.32
N PRO A 242 -0.20 -6.77 26.10
CA PRO A 242 -1.48 -6.10 25.92
C PRO A 242 -1.29 -4.59 26.11
N ASN A 243 -1.96 -3.80 25.28
CA ASN A 243 -1.78 -2.36 25.25
C ASN A 243 -2.30 -1.71 26.55
N PRO A 244 -1.44 -1.09 27.37
CA PRO A 244 -1.86 -0.49 28.65
C PRO A 244 -2.75 0.75 28.48
N ASP A 245 -2.81 1.34 27.29
CA ASP A 245 -3.63 2.51 26.98
C ASP A 245 -5.07 2.14 26.53
N ARG A 246 -5.41 0.84 26.54
CA ARG A 246 -6.76 0.36 26.22
C ARG A 246 -7.49 -0.05 27.50
N VAL A 247 -8.46 0.78 27.90
CA VAL A 247 -9.54 0.38 28.81
C VAL A 247 -10.41 -0.64 28.07
N ASP A 248 -10.65 -1.79 28.68
CA ASP A 248 -11.49 -2.83 28.09
C ASP A 248 -12.91 -2.30 27.85
N PRO A 249 -13.56 -2.59 26.71
CA PRO A 249 -14.94 -2.18 26.45
C PRO A 249 -15.96 -2.73 27.48
N ALA A 250 -15.56 -3.68 28.33
CA ALA A 250 -16.36 -4.16 29.46
C ALA A 250 -16.44 -3.16 30.64
N GLU A 251 -15.52 -2.19 30.73
CA GLU A 251 -15.57 -1.12 31.74
C GLU A 251 -16.41 0.10 31.30
N GLU A 252 -16.65 0.27 29.99
CA GLU A 252 -17.49 1.35 29.46
C GLU A 252 -19.00 1.06 29.66
N GLU A 253 -19.41 -0.20 29.57
CA GLU A 253 -20.79 -0.63 29.86
C GLU A 253 -21.14 -0.52 31.36
N THR A 254 -20.18 -0.69 32.26
CA THR A 254 -20.40 -0.57 33.72
C THR A 254 -20.29 0.87 34.23
N ALA A 255 -19.58 1.75 33.52
CA ALA A 255 -19.47 3.17 33.87
C ALA A 255 -20.70 4.01 33.44
N THR A 256 -21.58 3.47 32.60
CA THR A 256 -22.81 4.16 32.14
C THR A 256 -24.05 3.79 32.98
N GLU A 257 -23.92 2.87 33.95
CA GLU A 257 -24.99 2.46 34.88
C GLU A 257 -24.79 2.97 36.33
N LEU A 258 -23.91 3.95 36.56
CA LEU A 258 -23.76 4.69 37.83
C LEU A 258 -23.98 6.19 37.63
#